data_AF-A0A1F8EF60-F1
#
_entry.id   AF-A0A1F8EF60-F1
#
_cell.length_a   1.000
_cell.length_b   1.000
_cell.length_c   1.000
_cell.angle_alpha   90.00
_cell.angle_beta   90.00
_cell.angle_gamma   90.00
#
_symmetry.space_group_name_H-M   'P 1'
#
loop_
_entity.id
_entity.type
_entity.pdbx_description
1 polymer ?
#
loop_
_entity_poly.entity_id
_entity_poly.type
_entity_poly.pdbx_seq_one_letter_code
_entity_poly.pdbx_strand_id
1 'polypeptide(L)'
;MNRRAMKERVKEIFGGYLLEEGNSMGYAYTETVRALGRQIFSEIMPLTLGDEERKLAEMAFNVQLFFVWVGNKFPYDGIVLGKSYAEKLMKICEDCSVLMEFLAEHQDKIITDSIRSGLTKERCLQIKENVQKLSGGLEIAIEGLEPGHGVGVAPQTVRNLYNVGGIFLKALFGDEQSDSFQKEFNAYIKILNEVSNSCEQSFISSGDTNNLKPN
;
A
#
# COMPACT_ATOMS: atom_id res chain seq x y z
N MET A 1 -6.30 -1.69 -20.47
CA MET A 1 -5.48 -2.71 -21.19
C MET A 1 -6.25 -4.03 -21.39
N ASN A 2 -5.97 -4.81 -22.45
CA ASN A 2 -6.57 -6.14 -22.64
C ASN A 2 -5.94 -7.17 -21.67
N ARG A 3 -6.77 -8.01 -21.04
CA ARG A 3 -6.39 -9.07 -20.07
C ARG A 3 -5.20 -9.93 -20.51
N ARG A 4 -5.05 -10.23 -21.81
CA ARG A 4 -3.90 -11.02 -22.31
C ARG A 4 -2.57 -10.29 -22.07
N ALA A 5 -2.50 -8.99 -22.38
CA ALA A 5 -1.29 -8.20 -22.18
C ALA A 5 -0.96 -8.05 -20.69
N MET A 6 -1.98 -7.83 -19.84
CA MET A 6 -1.81 -7.82 -18.38
C MET A 6 -1.23 -9.15 -17.86
N LYS A 7 -1.72 -10.29 -18.36
CA LYS A 7 -1.24 -11.60 -17.93
C LYS A 7 0.22 -11.85 -18.32
N GLU A 8 0.61 -11.49 -19.53
CA GLU A 8 2.02 -11.62 -19.93
C GLU A 8 2.92 -10.69 -19.11
N ARG A 9 2.48 -9.46 -18.83
CA ARG A 9 3.21 -8.53 -17.97
C ARG A 9 3.39 -9.06 -16.54
N VAL A 10 2.34 -9.60 -15.95
CA VAL A 10 2.40 -10.21 -14.60
C VAL A 10 3.39 -11.37 -14.59
N LYS A 11 3.36 -12.25 -15.59
CA LYS A 11 4.30 -13.37 -15.69
C LYS A 11 5.74 -12.91 -15.83
N GLU A 12 5.99 -11.90 -16.66
CA GLU A 12 7.31 -11.33 -16.88
C GLU A 12 7.90 -10.83 -15.55
N ILE A 13 7.17 -9.99 -14.83
CA ILE A 13 7.63 -9.38 -13.58
C ILE A 13 7.75 -10.45 -12.47
N PHE A 14 6.72 -11.27 -12.28
CA PHE A 14 6.71 -12.30 -11.24
C PHE A 14 7.78 -13.36 -11.48
N GLY A 15 7.91 -13.84 -12.72
CA GLY A 15 8.94 -14.79 -13.11
C GLY A 15 10.34 -14.20 -12.94
N GLY A 16 10.54 -12.92 -13.26
CA GLY A 16 11.80 -12.22 -13.02
C GLY A 16 12.25 -12.31 -11.57
N TYR A 17 11.39 -11.91 -10.62
CA TYR A 17 11.72 -11.99 -9.19
C TYR A 17 11.85 -13.42 -8.67
N LEU A 18 11.09 -14.38 -9.23
CA LEU A 18 11.14 -15.77 -8.79
C LEU A 18 12.43 -16.49 -9.23
N LEU A 19 13.01 -16.09 -10.36
CA LEU A 19 14.24 -16.69 -10.91
C LEU A 19 15.53 -16.10 -10.32
N GLU A 20 15.43 -14.99 -9.58
CA GLU A 20 16.56 -14.42 -8.85
C GLU A 20 16.95 -15.33 -7.67
N GLU A 21 18.26 -15.59 -7.57
CA GLU A 21 18.80 -16.52 -6.56
C GLU A 21 18.49 -16.04 -5.13
N GLY A 22 17.92 -16.94 -4.32
CA GLY A 22 17.58 -16.68 -2.92
C GLY A 22 16.19 -16.09 -2.69
N ASN A 23 15.43 -15.76 -3.75
CA ASN A 23 14.08 -15.24 -3.61
C ASN A 23 13.06 -16.36 -3.36
N SER A 24 12.13 -16.13 -2.42
CA SER A 24 10.98 -17.00 -2.19
C SER A 24 9.80 -16.61 -3.06
N MET A 25 8.83 -17.51 -3.25
CA MET A 25 7.57 -17.18 -3.90
C MET A 25 6.85 -16.01 -3.22
N GLY A 26 6.89 -15.95 -1.88
CA GLY A 26 6.32 -14.86 -1.10
C GLY A 26 7.02 -13.51 -1.33
N TYR A 27 8.33 -13.53 -1.56
CA TYR A 27 9.09 -12.35 -1.95
C TYR A 27 8.71 -11.90 -3.37
N ALA A 28 8.76 -12.81 -4.35
CA ALA A 28 8.43 -12.52 -5.74
C ALA A 28 7.01 -11.96 -5.89
N TYR A 29 6.04 -12.50 -5.14
CA TYR A 29 4.68 -11.95 -5.09
C TYR A 29 4.69 -10.51 -4.58
N THR A 30 5.36 -10.26 -3.46
CA THR A 30 5.39 -8.94 -2.80
C THR A 30 6.03 -7.88 -3.70
N GLU A 31 7.17 -8.18 -4.32
CA GLU A 31 7.81 -7.23 -5.24
C GLU A 31 7.01 -7.04 -6.53
N THR A 32 6.33 -8.07 -7.01
CA THR A 32 5.43 -7.93 -8.18
C THR A 32 4.26 -6.99 -7.89
N VAL A 33 3.64 -7.09 -6.71
CA VAL A 33 2.59 -6.15 -6.27
C VAL A 33 3.11 -4.71 -6.31
N ARG A 34 4.33 -4.47 -5.79
CA ARG A 34 4.94 -3.14 -5.77
C ARG A 34 5.27 -2.65 -7.17
N ALA A 35 5.87 -3.48 -8.02
CA ALA A 35 6.26 -3.12 -9.37
C ALA A 35 5.05 -2.75 -10.23
N LEU A 36 4.00 -3.58 -10.21
CA LEU A 36 2.74 -3.31 -10.91
C LEU A 36 2.08 -2.03 -10.40
N GLY A 37 2.04 -1.86 -9.09
CA GLY A 37 1.53 -0.65 -8.47
C GLY A 37 2.25 0.60 -8.97
N ARG A 38 3.59 0.63 -8.86
CA ARG A 38 4.40 1.78 -9.30
C ARG A 38 4.22 2.09 -10.77
N GLN A 39 4.09 1.06 -11.61
CA GLN A 39 3.84 1.24 -13.03
C GLN A 39 2.51 1.99 -13.26
N ILE A 40 1.40 1.49 -12.72
CA ILE A 40 0.08 2.14 -12.89
C ILE A 40 0.13 3.54 -12.29
N PHE A 41 0.77 3.71 -11.13
CA PHE A 41 0.92 5.00 -10.50
C PHE A 41 1.66 6.01 -11.40
N SER A 42 2.71 5.59 -12.10
CA SER A 42 3.41 6.45 -13.06
C SER A 42 2.56 6.82 -14.28
N GLU A 43 1.61 5.95 -14.68
CA GLU A 43 0.71 6.18 -15.81
C GLU A 43 -0.43 7.16 -15.45
N ILE A 44 -0.90 7.17 -14.20
CA ILE A 44 -1.97 8.06 -13.74
C ILE A 44 -1.47 9.41 -13.19
N MET A 45 -0.19 9.51 -12.81
CA MET A 45 0.36 10.69 -12.16
C MET A 45 0.18 11.93 -13.06
N PRO A 46 -0.54 12.96 -12.60
CA PRO A 46 -0.73 14.16 -13.41
C PRO A 46 0.61 14.86 -13.69
N LEU A 47 0.90 15.11 -14.97
CA LEU A 47 2.13 15.79 -15.39
C LEU A 47 2.25 17.23 -14.86
N THR A 48 1.11 17.82 -14.48
CA THR A 48 0.98 19.18 -13.95
C THR A 48 1.45 19.33 -12.50
N LEU A 49 1.70 18.24 -11.78
CA LEU A 49 2.22 18.30 -10.41
C LEU A 49 3.69 18.72 -10.40
N GLY A 50 4.04 19.60 -9.46
CA GLY A 50 5.42 19.94 -9.16
C GLY A 50 6.14 18.83 -8.40
N ASP A 51 7.43 19.03 -8.15
CA ASP A 51 8.29 18.02 -7.54
C ASP A 51 7.86 17.64 -6.11
N GLU A 52 7.35 18.61 -5.35
CA GLU A 52 6.86 18.38 -4.00
C GLU A 52 5.57 17.54 -4.00
N GLU A 53 4.58 17.92 -4.81
CA GLU A 53 3.33 17.17 -4.89
C GLU A 53 3.55 15.76 -5.43
N ARG A 54 4.50 15.57 -6.35
CA ARG A 54 4.89 14.24 -6.85
C ARG A 54 5.46 13.36 -5.73
N LYS A 55 6.37 13.89 -4.90
CA LYS A 55 6.93 13.15 -3.75
C LYS A 55 5.86 12.78 -2.74
N LEU A 56 4.93 13.69 -2.45
CA LEU A 56 3.82 13.43 -1.53
C LEU A 56 2.83 12.42 -2.12
N ALA A 57 2.56 12.49 -3.42
CA ALA A 57 1.74 11.50 -4.09
C ALA A 57 2.39 10.11 -4.07
N GLU A 58 3.71 10.01 -4.30
CA GLU A 58 4.46 8.76 -4.15
C GLU A 58 4.39 8.21 -2.73
N MET A 59 4.48 9.07 -1.71
CA MET A 59 4.31 8.70 -0.31
C MET A 59 2.91 8.14 -0.04
N ALA A 60 1.85 8.86 -0.45
CA ALA A 60 0.46 8.42 -0.30
C ALA A 60 0.19 7.09 -1.02
N PHE A 61 0.80 6.92 -2.19
CA PHE A 61 0.75 5.69 -2.95
C PHE A 61 1.47 4.51 -2.24
N ASN A 62 2.63 4.74 -1.62
CA ASN A 62 3.32 3.72 -0.84
C ASN A 62 2.50 3.29 0.40
N VAL A 63 1.77 4.22 1.03
CA VAL A 63 0.82 3.91 2.11
C VAL A 63 -0.28 2.96 1.60
N GLN A 64 -0.91 3.28 0.47
CA GLN A 64 -1.93 2.45 -0.16
C GLN A 64 -1.39 1.04 -0.48
N LEU A 65 -0.20 0.94 -1.09
CA LEU A 65 0.43 -0.33 -1.44
C LEU A 65 0.71 -1.21 -0.24
N PHE A 66 1.20 -0.63 0.86
CA PHE A 66 1.48 -1.37 2.08
C PHE A 66 0.24 -2.10 2.57
N PHE A 67 -0.91 -1.42 2.60
CA PHE A 67 -2.15 -2.01 3.12
C PHE A 67 -2.86 -2.93 2.15
N VAL A 68 -2.73 -2.75 0.83
CA VAL A 68 -3.17 -3.79 -0.11
C VAL A 68 -2.39 -5.08 0.11
N TRP A 69 -1.10 -4.99 0.42
CA TRP A 69 -0.32 -6.18 0.79
C TRP A 69 -0.77 -6.77 2.14
N VAL A 70 -0.90 -5.95 3.19
CA VAL A 70 -1.35 -6.43 4.52
C VAL A 70 -2.72 -7.10 4.43
N GLY A 71 -3.68 -6.48 3.75
CA GLY A 71 -5.05 -7.00 3.62
C GLY A 71 -5.16 -8.31 2.83
N ASN A 72 -4.18 -8.61 1.97
CA ASN A 72 -4.09 -9.91 1.29
C ASN A 72 -3.41 -10.99 2.14
N LYS A 73 -2.55 -10.60 3.09
CA LYS A 73 -1.82 -11.54 3.96
C LYS A 73 -2.54 -11.85 5.27
N PHE A 74 -3.35 -10.93 5.77
CA PHE A 74 -4.01 -11.05 7.07
C PHE A 74 -5.51 -10.75 6.92
N PRO A 75 -6.39 -11.77 6.89
CA PRO A 75 -7.82 -11.52 6.99
C PRO A 75 -8.10 -10.79 8.31
N TYR A 76 -8.92 -9.74 8.23
CA TYR A 76 -9.03 -8.61 9.17
C TYR A 76 -9.58 -8.93 10.58
N ASP A 77 -9.07 -9.94 11.28
CA ASP A 77 -9.48 -10.33 12.65
C ASP A 77 -8.52 -9.83 13.75
N GLY A 78 -7.81 -8.74 13.46
CA GLY A 78 -6.76 -8.18 14.32
C GLY A 78 -5.39 -8.67 13.88
N ILE A 79 -4.44 -7.74 13.73
CA ILE A 79 -3.12 -8.05 13.20
C ILE A 79 -2.12 -7.91 14.34
N VAL A 80 -1.44 -9.00 14.69
CA VAL A 80 -0.27 -8.95 15.58
C VAL A 80 0.95 -8.72 14.69
N LEU A 81 1.50 -7.51 14.75
CA LEU A 81 2.68 -7.12 14.00
C LEU A 81 3.93 -7.40 14.82
N GLY A 82 4.85 -8.21 14.30
CA GLY A 82 6.20 -8.27 14.84
C GLY A 82 6.85 -6.88 14.83
N LYS A 83 7.84 -6.65 15.70
CA LYS A 83 8.48 -5.35 15.93
C LYS A 83 8.81 -4.58 14.64
N SER A 84 9.47 -5.22 13.67
CA SER A 84 9.87 -4.58 12.41
C SER A 84 8.70 -4.11 11.53
N TYR A 85 7.53 -4.75 11.63
CA TYR A 85 6.33 -4.30 10.93
C TYR A 85 5.59 -3.22 11.71
N ALA A 86 5.63 -3.26 13.03
CA ALA A 86 5.09 -2.18 13.87
C ALA A 86 5.88 -0.87 13.64
N GLU A 87 7.21 -0.93 13.52
CA GLU A 87 8.06 0.22 13.17
C GLU A 87 7.71 0.78 11.76
N LYS A 88 7.44 -0.10 10.78
CA LYS A 88 6.96 0.33 9.45
C LYS A 88 5.59 1.00 9.54
N LEU A 89 4.69 0.49 10.37
CA LEU A 89 3.37 1.09 10.57
C LEU A 89 3.49 2.48 11.24
N MET A 90 4.41 2.65 12.19
CA MET A 90 4.70 3.93 12.81
C MET A 90 5.17 4.94 11.76
N LYS A 91 6.12 4.57 10.90
CA LYS A 91 6.54 5.41 9.76
C LYS A 91 5.37 5.78 8.83
N ILE A 92 4.45 4.85 8.57
CA ILE A 92 3.23 5.13 7.79
C ILE A 92 2.34 6.17 8.49
N CYS A 93 2.29 6.19 9.83
CA CYS A 93 1.58 7.21 10.58
C CYS A 93 2.24 8.59 10.40
N GLU A 94 3.57 8.65 10.44
CA GLU A 94 4.33 9.88 10.16
C GLU A 94 4.05 10.38 8.74
N ASP A 95 4.16 9.50 7.73
CA ASP A 95 3.84 9.81 6.34
C ASP A 95 2.41 10.35 6.21
N CYS A 96 1.42 9.66 6.76
CA CYS A 96 0.02 10.11 6.79
C CYS A 96 -0.15 11.49 7.45
N SER A 97 0.64 11.80 8.48
CA SER A 97 0.60 13.10 9.15
C SER A 97 1.10 14.22 8.25
N VAL A 98 2.19 13.98 7.52
CA VAL A 98 2.75 14.92 6.52
C VAL A 98 1.74 15.17 5.39
N LEU A 99 1.12 14.11 4.88
CA LEU A 99 0.10 14.21 3.82
C LEU A 99 -1.08 15.09 4.25
N MET A 100 -1.57 14.92 5.48
CA MET A 100 -2.70 15.71 5.98
C MET A 100 -2.31 17.15 6.30
N GLU A 101 -1.09 17.40 6.78
CA GLU A 101 -0.56 18.75 6.96
C GLU A 101 -0.51 19.52 5.64
N PHE A 102 0.02 18.90 4.58
CA PHE A 102 0.06 19.50 3.26
C PHE A 102 -1.35 19.90 2.76
N LEU A 103 -2.32 19.00 2.85
CA LEU A 103 -3.69 19.34 2.44
C LEU A 103 -4.30 20.46 3.30
N ALA A 104 -3.99 20.50 4.60
CA ALA A 104 -4.48 21.56 5.49
C ALA A 104 -3.93 22.94 5.12
N GLU A 105 -2.68 23.00 4.65
CA GLU A 105 -2.00 24.24 4.24
C GLU A 105 -2.33 24.65 2.81
N HIS A 106 -2.57 23.68 1.93
CA HIS A 106 -2.74 23.86 0.49
C HIS A 106 -4.13 23.43 0.01
N GLN A 107 -5.18 23.98 0.62
CA GLN A 107 -6.58 23.69 0.27
C GLN A 107 -6.92 24.03 -1.20
N ASP A 108 -6.19 24.96 -1.81
CA ASP A 108 -6.29 25.34 -3.21
C ASP A 108 -5.85 24.21 -4.17
N LYS A 109 -5.01 23.29 -3.70
CA LYS A 109 -4.52 22.14 -4.48
C LYS A 109 -5.52 20.99 -4.56
N ILE A 110 -6.56 21.01 -3.72
CA ILE A 110 -7.62 19.99 -3.77
C ILE A 110 -8.46 20.25 -5.02
N ILE A 111 -8.40 19.37 -6.01
CA ILE A 111 -8.93 19.67 -7.34
C ILE A 111 -10.44 19.47 -7.48
N THR A 112 -11.05 18.69 -6.59
CA THR A 112 -12.49 18.38 -6.64
C THR A 112 -13.25 19.11 -5.53
N ASP A 113 -14.29 19.86 -5.87
CA ASP A 113 -15.07 20.65 -4.90
C ASP A 113 -15.76 19.78 -3.85
N SER A 114 -16.23 18.59 -4.22
CA SER A 114 -16.80 17.61 -3.27
C SER A 114 -15.77 17.23 -2.21
N ILE A 115 -14.54 16.90 -2.62
CA ILE A 115 -13.44 16.54 -1.73
C ILE A 115 -13.03 17.76 -0.88
N ARG A 116 -12.91 18.95 -1.49
CA ARG A 116 -12.56 20.18 -0.78
C ARG A 116 -13.56 20.51 0.32
N SER A 117 -14.85 20.31 0.08
CA SER A 117 -15.90 20.51 1.08
C SER A 117 -15.81 19.52 2.25
N GLY A 118 -15.32 18.29 2.00
CA GLY A 118 -15.15 17.25 3.01
C GLY A 118 -13.81 17.26 3.74
N LEU A 119 -12.77 17.84 3.13
CA LEU A 119 -11.41 17.94 3.65
C LEU A 119 -11.03 19.38 3.96
N THR A 120 -11.83 20.04 4.79
CA THR A 120 -11.47 21.37 5.29
C THR A 120 -10.15 21.32 6.04
N LYS A 121 -9.49 22.47 6.18
CA LYS A 121 -8.27 22.61 6.97
C LYS A 121 -8.39 21.98 8.36
N GLU A 122 -9.49 22.27 9.07
CA GLU A 122 -9.76 21.73 10.41
C GLU A 122 -9.89 20.22 10.38
N ARG A 123 -10.54 19.67 9.35
CA ARG A 123 -10.70 18.22 9.19
C ARG A 123 -9.36 17.53 8.93
N CYS A 124 -8.53 18.10 8.06
CA CYS A 124 -7.18 17.59 7.80
C CYS A 124 -6.32 17.59 9.08
N LEU A 125 -6.34 18.69 9.84
CA LEU A 125 -5.61 18.78 11.12
C LEU A 125 -6.13 17.79 12.16
N GLN A 126 -7.44 17.54 12.22
CA GLN A 126 -8.02 16.53 13.09
C GLN A 126 -7.55 15.11 12.71
N ILE A 127 -7.49 14.79 11.41
CA ILE A 127 -6.97 13.50 10.94
C ILE A 127 -5.49 13.37 11.29
N LYS A 128 -4.69 14.42 11.06
CA LYS A 128 -3.27 14.48 11.44
C LYS A 128 -3.08 14.15 12.92
N GLU A 129 -3.81 14.84 13.80
CA GLU A 129 -3.70 14.63 15.26
C GLU A 129 -4.04 13.19 15.66
N ASN A 130 -5.09 12.61 15.06
CA ASN A 130 -5.47 11.22 15.33
C ASN A 130 -4.39 10.22 14.92
N VAL A 131 -3.75 10.46 13.77
CA VAL A 131 -2.65 9.61 13.28
C VAL A 131 -1.39 9.79 14.14
N GLN A 132 -1.08 11.00 14.60
CA GLN A 132 0.06 11.24 15.50
C GLN A 132 -0.14 10.55 16.86
N LYS A 133 -1.35 10.58 17.42
CA LYS A 133 -1.69 9.84 18.65
C LYS A 133 -1.48 8.34 18.47
N LEU A 134 -1.87 7.80 17.32
CA LEU A 134 -1.62 6.41 16.99
C LEU A 134 -0.12 6.11 16.91
N SER A 135 0.67 6.97 16.27
CA SER A 135 2.13 6.83 16.17
C SER A 135 2.78 6.75 17.55
N GLY A 136 2.46 7.69 18.45
CA GLY A 136 3.00 7.67 19.82
C GLY A 136 2.54 6.46 20.64
N GLY A 137 1.32 5.99 20.43
CA GLY A 137 0.85 4.74 21.05
C GLY A 137 1.61 3.50 20.56
N LEU A 138 1.93 3.45 19.26
CA LEU A 138 2.74 2.39 18.66
C LEU A 138 4.19 2.43 19.18
N GLU A 139 4.79 3.61 19.28
CA GLU A 139 6.15 3.80 19.81
C GLU A 139 6.28 3.21 21.22
N ILE A 140 5.38 3.59 22.15
CA ILE A 140 5.35 3.05 23.52
C ILE A 140 5.18 1.53 23.51
N ALA A 141 4.30 1.00 22.67
CA ALA A 141 4.08 -0.44 22.57
C ALA A 141 5.34 -1.17 22.05
N ILE A 142 6.02 -0.61 21.05
CA ILE A 142 7.24 -1.17 20.45
C ILE A 142 8.42 -1.18 21.44
N GLU A 143 8.58 -0.11 22.21
CA GLU A 143 9.64 0.00 23.23
C GLU A 143 9.45 -1.03 24.36
N GLY A 144 8.20 -1.31 24.72
CA GLY A 144 7.84 -2.31 25.74
C GLY A 144 7.80 -3.76 25.25
N LEU A 145 8.08 -4.04 23.97
CA LEU A 145 8.01 -5.41 23.43
C LEU A 145 9.19 -6.28 23.88
N GLU A 146 8.87 -7.42 24.50
CA GLU A 146 9.83 -8.51 24.66
C GLU A 146 10.18 -9.15 23.31
N PRO A 147 11.40 -9.71 23.15
CA PRO A 147 11.78 -10.45 21.95
C PRO A 147 10.78 -11.56 21.61
N GLY A 148 10.31 -11.61 20.36
CA GLY A 148 9.36 -12.61 19.88
C GLY A 148 7.88 -12.26 20.05
N HIS A 149 7.55 -11.14 20.71
CA HIS A 149 6.19 -10.62 20.79
C HIS A 149 5.90 -9.60 19.67
N GLY A 150 4.60 -9.29 19.47
CA GLY A 150 4.15 -8.32 18.48
C GLY A 150 3.08 -7.37 19.03
N VAL A 151 2.87 -6.27 18.32
CA VAL A 151 1.85 -5.26 18.66
C VAL A 151 0.53 -5.63 18.01
N GLY A 152 -0.52 -5.77 18.80
CA GLY A 152 -1.89 -5.92 18.29
C GLY A 152 -2.39 -4.60 17.70
N VAL A 153 -2.78 -4.61 16.43
CA VAL A 153 -3.37 -3.46 15.74
C VAL A 153 -4.79 -3.77 15.32
N ALA A 154 -5.71 -2.87 15.69
CA ALA A 154 -7.12 -3.00 15.34
C ALA A 154 -7.31 -2.90 13.82
N PRO A 155 -8.17 -3.74 13.21
CA PRO A 155 -8.46 -3.68 11.77
C PRO A 155 -8.92 -2.30 11.28
N GLN A 156 -9.67 -1.59 12.12
CA GLN A 156 -10.14 -0.24 11.80
C GLN A 156 -8.99 0.76 11.66
N THR A 157 -7.92 0.60 12.44
CA THR A 157 -6.71 1.44 12.33
C THR A 157 -6.05 1.29 10.98
N VAL A 158 -5.87 0.05 10.54
CA VAL A 158 -5.32 -0.29 9.22
C VAL A 158 -6.16 0.31 8.10
N ARG A 159 -7.49 0.17 8.21
CA ARG A 159 -8.43 0.78 7.23
C ARG A 159 -8.36 2.30 7.24
N ASN A 160 -8.24 2.93 8.40
CA ASN A 160 -8.14 4.40 8.49
C ASN A 160 -6.87 4.91 7.82
N LEU A 161 -5.71 4.29 8.08
CA LEU A 161 -4.44 4.69 7.47
C LEU A 161 -4.43 4.45 5.96
N TYR A 162 -4.99 3.32 5.50
CA TYR A 162 -5.26 3.11 4.07
C TYR A 162 -6.06 4.29 3.53
N ASN A 163 -7.23 4.59 4.11
CA ASN A 163 -8.10 5.66 3.62
C ASN A 163 -7.41 7.03 3.55
N VAL A 164 -6.48 7.36 4.46
CA VAL A 164 -5.72 8.62 4.41
C VAL A 164 -4.92 8.75 3.11
N GLY A 165 -4.16 7.72 2.74
CA GLY A 165 -3.40 7.73 1.47
C GLY A 165 -4.32 7.84 0.25
N GLY A 166 -5.46 7.12 0.24
CA GLY A 166 -6.43 7.17 -0.85
C GLY A 166 -7.11 8.54 -0.97
N ILE A 167 -7.50 9.15 0.15
CA ILE A 167 -8.09 10.49 0.21
C ILE A 167 -7.11 11.53 -0.33
N PHE A 168 -5.82 11.43 0.02
CA PHE A 168 -4.80 12.33 -0.49
C PHE A 168 -4.65 12.24 -2.01
N LEU A 169 -4.57 11.02 -2.56
CA LEU A 169 -4.50 10.80 -4.00
C LEU A 169 -5.75 11.34 -4.70
N LYS A 170 -6.95 11.09 -4.16
CA LYS A 170 -8.19 11.67 -4.69
C LYS A 170 -8.19 13.20 -4.66
N ALA A 171 -7.66 13.80 -3.60
CA ALA A 171 -7.57 15.25 -3.49
C ALA A 171 -6.68 15.87 -4.58
N LEU A 172 -5.54 15.26 -4.89
CA LEU A 172 -4.61 15.75 -5.91
C LEU A 172 -4.99 15.37 -7.34
N PHE A 173 -5.50 14.16 -7.55
CA PHE A 173 -5.69 13.60 -8.88
C PHE A 173 -7.14 13.70 -9.34
N GLY A 174 -8.10 13.76 -8.41
CA GLY A 174 -9.53 13.64 -8.68
C GLY A 174 -10.05 12.22 -8.50
N ASP A 175 -11.37 12.11 -8.37
CA ASP A 175 -12.04 10.82 -8.17
C ASP A 175 -11.83 9.86 -9.36
N GLU A 176 -11.90 10.36 -10.59
CA GLU A 176 -11.82 9.54 -11.80
C GLU A 176 -10.46 8.84 -11.94
N GLN A 177 -9.35 9.57 -11.80
CA GLN A 177 -8.01 8.99 -11.87
C GLN A 177 -7.76 8.01 -10.72
N SER A 178 -8.18 8.35 -9.50
CA SER A 178 -8.00 7.46 -8.35
C SER A 178 -8.81 6.17 -8.48
N ASP A 179 -10.03 6.25 -9.00
CA ASP A 179 -10.88 5.08 -9.19
C ASP A 179 -10.36 4.20 -10.36
N SER A 180 -9.82 4.83 -11.41
CA SER A 180 -9.15 4.14 -12.51
C SER A 180 -7.94 3.35 -12.01
N PHE A 181 -7.09 3.97 -11.19
CA PHE A 181 -5.98 3.30 -10.53
C PHE A 181 -6.42 2.07 -9.75
N GLN A 182 -7.41 2.22 -8.85
CA GLN A 182 -7.86 1.12 -8.00
C GLN A 182 -8.41 -0.03 -8.84
N LYS A 183 -9.18 0.28 -9.88
CA LYS A 183 -9.75 -0.71 -10.80
C LYS A 183 -8.66 -1.49 -11.54
N GLU A 184 -7.69 -0.79 -12.10
CA GLU A 184 -6.60 -1.41 -12.84
C GLU A 184 -5.69 -2.24 -11.93
N PHE A 185 -5.33 -1.70 -10.76
CA PHE A 185 -4.51 -2.39 -9.79
C PHE A 185 -5.19 -3.66 -9.28
N ASN A 186 -6.48 -3.61 -8.92
CA ASN A 186 -7.24 -4.79 -8.52
C ASN A 186 -7.29 -5.86 -9.63
N ALA A 187 -7.39 -5.45 -10.89
CA ALA A 187 -7.36 -6.39 -12.02
C ALA A 187 -5.99 -7.07 -12.15
N TYR A 188 -4.90 -6.35 -11.93
CA TYR A 188 -3.54 -6.91 -11.87
C TYR A 188 -3.35 -7.88 -10.70
N ILE A 189 -3.81 -7.52 -9.49
CA ILE A 189 -3.73 -8.41 -8.31
C ILE A 189 -4.49 -9.71 -8.56
N LYS A 190 -5.68 -9.64 -9.17
CA LYS A 190 -6.43 -10.85 -9.54
C LYS A 190 -5.64 -11.77 -10.46
N ILE A 191 -4.98 -11.19 -11.48
CA ILE A 191 -4.15 -11.96 -12.42
C ILE A 191 -2.90 -12.51 -11.73
N LEU A 192 -2.27 -11.74 -10.84
CA LEU A 192 -1.13 -12.21 -10.05
C LEU A 192 -1.50 -13.40 -9.17
N ASN A 193 -2.67 -13.38 -8.52
CA ASN A 193 -3.16 -14.52 -7.74
C ASN A 193 -3.34 -15.77 -8.62
N GLU A 194 -3.92 -15.62 -9.83
CA GLU A 194 -4.06 -16.73 -10.78
C GLU A 194 -2.69 -17.31 -11.21
N VAL A 195 -1.71 -16.45 -11.50
CA VAL A 195 -0.37 -16.85 -11.93
C VAL A 195 0.41 -17.50 -10.78
N SER A 196 0.39 -16.90 -9.60
CA SER A 196 1.05 -17.41 -8.39
C SER A 196 0.54 -18.80 -8.03
N ASN A 197 -0.79 -19.00 -7.99
CA ASN A 197 -1.40 -20.28 -7.67
C ASN A 197 -1.02 -21.37 -8.68
N SER A 198 -0.98 -21.03 -9.98
CA SER A 198 -0.57 -21.98 -11.03
C SER A 198 0.90 -22.40 -10.88
N CYS A 199 1.76 -21.45 -10.46
CA CYS A 199 3.17 -21.68 -10.23
C CYS A 199 3.41 -22.56 -8.99
N GLU A 200 2.70 -22.29 -7.89
CA GLU A 200 2.73 -23.08 -6.66
C GLU A 200 2.36 -24.54 -6.92
N GLN A 201 1.26 -24.78 -7.64
CA GLN A 201 0.84 -26.14 -8.02
C GLN A 201 1.90 -26.87 -8.84
N SER A 202 2.61 -26.14 -9.72
CA SER A 202 3.67 -26.71 -10.54
C SER A 202 4.87 -27.16 -9.68
N PHE A 203 5.32 -26.34 -8.72
CA PHE A 203 6.39 -26.71 -7.79
C PHE A 203 6.04 -27.90 -6.89
N ILE A 204 4.79 -27.95 -6.40
CA ILE A 204 4.30 -29.08 -5.61
C ILE A 204 4.35 -30.35 -6.46
N SER A 205 3.90 -30.28 -7.72
CA SER A 205 3.89 -31.43 -8.63
C SER A 205 5.30 -31.92 -9.04
N SER A 206 6.29 -31.02 -9.10
CA SER A 206 7.67 -31.35 -9.48
C SER A 206 8.54 -31.80 -8.31
N GLY A 207 8.03 -31.76 -7.08
CA GLY A 207 8.78 -32.07 -5.87
C GLY A 207 9.84 -31.01 -5.50
N ASP A 208 9.83 -29.87 -6.17
CA ASP A 208 10.82 -28.80 -5.99
C ASP A 208 10.26 -27.75 -5.02
N THR A 209 10.24 -28.08 -3.73
CA THR A 209 9.61 -27.28 -2.68
C THR A 209 10.53 -26.19 -2.10
N ASN A 210 11.78 -26.08 -2.58
CA ASN A 210 12.77 -25.13 -2.08
C ASN A 210 12.31 -23.67 -2.18
N ASN A 211 11.49 -23.35 -3.19
CA ASN A 211 10.96 -22.00 -3.44
C ASN A 211 9.61 -21.73 -2.73
N LEU A 212 9.03 -22.73 -2.06
CA LEU A 212 7.74 -22.65 -1.37
C LEU A 212 7.85 -22.27 0.12
N LYS A 213 9.06 -21.96 0.61
CA LYS A 213 9.26 -21.70 2.04
C LYS A 213 8.34 -20.57 2.53
N PRO A 214 7.57 -20.79 3.61
CA PRO A 214 6.89 -19.69 4.28
C PRO A 214 7.94 -18.80 4.95
N ASN A 215 7.73 -17.48 4.88
CA ASN A 215 8.49 -16.54 5.70
C ASN A 215 8.13 -16.72 7.18
#